data_AF-A0A7J4QWC7-F1
#
_entry.id   AF-A0A7J4QWC7-F1
#
_cell.length_a   1.000
_cell.length_b   1.000
_cell.length_c   1.000
_cell.angle_alpha   90.00
_cell.angle_beta   90.00
_cell.angle_gamma   90.00
#
_symmetry.space_group_name_H-M   'P 1'
#
loop_
_entity.id
_entity.type
_entity.pdbx_description
1 polymer ?
#
loop_
_entity_poly.entity_id
_entity_poly.type
_entity_poly.pdbx_seq_one_letter_code
_entity_poly.pdbx_strand_id
1 'polypeptide(L)'
;MGIETVVLLVNKKSLDEILNSKWNHVYKMMENAELRHLRPEKLPRLNRTFDIDCEAEILDWMDTIGAKEGSVKEVLLEIDDGEEGLLLFMQFASPGNWECWEARSYLYLDVALDREIKDRKDLYSMTTWQEVIEKLSNFPEEEFAEKVCINWMDRRKQLGETLDEKEDPKIIPTYEAHTRNSKLLVHAITQWQNEEDNVGIIGREHLEAAQWGHGEYNLSNYLNR
;
A
#
# COMPACT_ATOMS: atom_id res chain seq x y z
N MET A 1 -4.84 -15.55 10.67
CA MET A 1 -4.44 -14.22 10.17
C MET A 1 -4.72 -14.23 8.68
N GLY A 2 -5.41 -13.22 8.14
CA GLY A 2 -5.79 -13.17 6.73
C GLY A 2 -4.83 -12.25 5.98
N ILE A 3 -4.48 -12.60 4.74
CA ILE A 3 -3.55 -11.81 3.92
C ILE A 3 -4.18 -10.47 3.53
N GLU A 4 -3.44 -9.39 3.68
CA GLU A 4 -3.90 -8.04 3.31
C GLU A 4 -3.33 -7.59 1.97
N THR A 5 -4.17 -6.99 1.12
CA THR A 5 -3.76 -6.20 -0.04
C THR A 5 -3.38 -4.80 0.41
N VAL A 6 -2.26 -4.28 -0.08
CA VAL A 6 -1.75 -2.96 0.29
C VAL A 6 -1.58 -2.09 -0.96
N VAL A 7 -2.06 -0.85 -0.89
CA VAL A 7 -1.72 0.24 -1.80
C VAL A 7 -0.87 1.22 -1.00
N LEU A 8 0.45 1.09 -1.12
CA LEU A 8 1.41 1.96 -0.45
C LEU A 8 1.64 3.21 -1.31
N LEU A 9 1.25 4.39 -0.82
CA LEU A 9 1.64 5.63 -1.48
C LEU A 9 3.07 5.96 -1.04
N VAL A 10 3.93 6.30 -1.99
CA VAL A 10 5.34 6.63 -1.75
C VAL A 10 5.61 8.03 -2.28
N ASN A 11 6.18 8.89 -1.45
CA ASN A 11 6.62 10.21 -1.88
C ASN A 11 8.00 10.07 -2.54
N LYS A 12 8.06 10.31 -3.86
CA LYS A 12 9.28 10.12 -4.67
C LYS A 12 10.42 11.02 -4.21
N LYS A 13 10.15 12.30 -3.91
CA LYS A 13 11.20 13.24 -3.48
C LYS A 13 11.87 12.80 -2.18
N SER A 14 11.06 12.43 -1.19
CA SER A 14 11.52 11.88 0.09
C SER A 14 12.38 10.63 -0.12
N LEU A 15 11.88 9.67 -0.91
CA LEU A 15 12.61 8.45 -1.20
C LEU A 15 13.92 8.71 -1.94
N ASP A 16 13.90 9.54 -2.99
CA ASP A 16 15.08 9.89 -3.78
C ASP A 16 16.15 10.55 -2.91
N GLU A 17 15.78 11.42 -1.97
CA GLU A 17 16.73 12.05 -1.04
C GLU A 17 17.41 11.03 -0.13
N ILE A 18 16.66 10.04 0.37
CA ILE A 18 17.20 8.94 1.17
C ILE A 18 18.12 8.06 0.33
N LEU A 19 17.67 7.64 -0.87
CA LEU A 19 18.41 6.74 -1.75
C LEU A 19 19.74 7.34 -2.23
N ASN A 20 19.79 8.66 -2.41
CA ASN A 20 21.00 9.38 -2.82
C ASN A 20 21.93 9.72 -1.63
N SER A 21 21.44 9.62 -0.40
CA SER A 21 22.24 9.88 0.81
C SER A 21 23.22 8.75 1.09
N LYS A 22 24.33 9.07 1.78
CA LYS A 22 25.34 8.07 2.15
C LYS A 22 24.78 7.07 3.16
N TRP A 23 25.04 5.79 2.95
CA TRP A 23 24.52 4.70 3.79
C TRP A 23 24.78 4.92 5.29
N ASN A 24 26.04 5.10 5.67
CA ASN A 24 26.42 5.33 7.07
C ASN A 24 25.86 6.65 7.64
N HIS A 25 25.56 7.63 6.78
CA HIS A 25 24.95 8.88 7.21
C HIS A 25 23.47 8.69 7.54
N VAL A 26 22.73 7.98 6.68
CA VAL A 26 21.31 7.64 6.90
C VAL A 26 21.15 6.86 8.21
N TYR A 27 21.99 5.85 8.44
CA TYR A 27 22.01 5.09 9.70
C TYR A 27 22.11 6.01 10.92
N LYS A 28 23.14 6.87 10.93
CA LYS A 28 23.38 7.80 12.04
C LYS A 28 22.24 8.81 12.22
N MET A 29 21.66 9.31 11.13
CA MET A 29 20.53 10.25 11.22
C MET A 29 19.28 9.57 11.80
N MET A 30 19.00 8.32 11.42
CA MET A 30 17.89 7.56 11.99
C MET A 30 18.11 7.26 13.47
N GLU A 31 19.31 6.85 13.88
CA GLU A 31 19.67 6.61 15.28
C GLU A 31 19.42 7.84 16.16
N ASN A 32 19.66 9.04 15.62
CA ASN A 32 19.44 10.32 16.30
C ASN A 32 18.05 10.93 16.06
N ALA A 33 17.14 10.23 15.37
CA ALA A 33 15.82 10.72 14.96
C ALA A 33 15.85 12.01 14.11
N GLU A 34 16.97 12.27 13.45
CA GLU A 34 17.21 13.46 12.62
C GLU A 34 16.66 13.29 11.20
N LEU A 35 16.40 12.07 10.72
CA LEU A 35 15.90 11.82 9.36
C LEU A 35 14.40 12.10 9.18
N ARG A 36 13.64 12.28 10.28
CA ARG A 36 12.18 12.45 10.25
C ARG A 36 11.69 13.63 9.42
N HIS A 37 12.52 14.64 9.21
CA HIS A 37 12.18 15.77 8.34
C HIS A 37 12.00 15.37 6.87
N LEU A 38 12.56 14.23 6.44
CA LEU A 38 12.34 13.67 5.11
C LEU A 38 11.02 12.92 5.01
N ARG A 39 10.43 12.49 6.14
CA ARG A 39 9.17 11.75 6.12
C ARG A 39 8.03 12.70 5.72
N PRO A 40 7.25 12.39 4.66
CA PRO A 40 6.17 13.26 4.24
C PRO A 40 5.08 13.37 5.32
N GLU A 41 4.27 14.43 5.24
CA GLU A 41 3.12 14.60 6.11
C GLU A 41 2.13 13.44 5.94
N LYS A 42 1.56 12.98 7.06
CA LYS A 42 0.60 11.88 7.03
C LYS A 42 -0.67 12.34 6.30
N LEU A 43 -1.05 11.61 5.26
CA LEU A 43 -2.34 11.85 4.62
C LEU A 43 -3.48 11.47 5.57
N PRO A 44 -4.51 12.31 5.71
CA PRO A 44 -5.64 12.01 6.59
C PRO A 44 -6.26 10.65 6.28
N ARG A 45 -6.71 9.94 7.31
CA ARG A 45 -7.42 8.65 7.24
C ARG A 45 -6.59 7.44 6.77
N LEU A 46 -5.51 7.63 6.02
CA LEU A 46 -4.64 6.52 5.60
C LEU A 46 -3.87 5.94 6.80
N ASN A 47 -3.55 4.66 6.69
CA ASN A 47 -2.69 3.99 7.66
C ASN A 47 -1.25 4.43 7.44
N ARG A 48 -0.49 4.53 8.52
CA ARG A 48 0.95 4.81 8.45
C ARG A 48 1.59 4.31 9.74
N THR A 49 2.64 3.50 9.61
CA THR A 49 3.48 3.07 10.73
C THR A 49 4.02 4.28 11.48
N PHE A 50 4.08 4.19 12.81
CA PHE A 50 4.65 5.28 13.61
C PHE A 50 6.12 5.52 13.24
N ASP A 51 6.57 6.76 13.44
CA ASP A 51 7.92 7.16 13.05
C ASP A 51 8.98 6.30 13.76
N ILE A 52 8.80 6.08 15.06
CA ILE A 52 9.72 5.26 15.88
C ILE A 52 9.76 3.81 15.41
N ASP A 53 8.60 3.20 15.14
CA ASP A 53 8.54 1.78 14.74
C ASP A 53 9.19 1.57 13.37
N CYS A 54 8.95 2.49 12.43
CA CYS A 54 9.52 2.44 11.09
C CYS A 54 11.04 2.65 11.10
N GLU A 55 11.54 3.59 11.93
CA GLU A 55 12.97 3.79 12.12
C GLU A 55 13.64 2.58 12.77
N ALA A 56 13.02 2.00 13.80
CA ALA A 56 13.55 0.83 14.49
C ALA A 56 13.69 -0.36 13.53
N GLU A 57 12.67 -0.63 12.71
CA GLU A 57 12.71 -1.72 11.72
C GLU A 57 13.82 -1.51 10.69
N ILE A 58 14.03 -0.28 10.21
CA ILE A 58 15.12 0.03 9.28
C ILE A 58 16.49 -0.11 9.95
N LEU A 59 16.65 0.40 11.17
CA LEU A 59 17.91 0.31 11.92
C LEU A 59 18.27 -1.15 12.20
N ASP A 60 17.30 -1.94 12.67
CA ASP A 60 17.48 -3.38 12.92
C ASP A 60 17.89 -4.10 11.63
N TRP A 61 17.27 -3.77 10.50
CA TRP A 61 17.64 -4.32 9.19
C TRP A 61 19.06 -3.86 8.76
N MET A 62 19.37 -2.57 8.84
CA MET A 62 20.68 -2.03 8.49
C MET A 62 21.81 -2.63 9.34
N ASP A 63 21.55 -2.94 10.61
CA ASP A 63 22.49 -3.61 11.51
C ASP A 63 22.87 -5.01 11.01
N THR A 64 21.96 -5.73 10.35
CA THR A 64 22.26 -7.03 9.74
C THR A 64 23.23 -6.93 8.56
N ILE A 65 23.20 -5.79 7.86
CA ILE A 65 24.05 -5.51 6.69
C ILE A 65 25.40 -4.91 7.13
N GLY A 66 25.38 -4.10 8.19
CA GLY A 66 26.54 -3.40 8.74
C GLY A 66 26.95 -2.17 7.93
N ALA A 67 28.10 -1.60 8.30
CA ALA A 67 28.64 -0.42 7.63
C ALA A 67 29.06 -0.73 6.18
N LYS A 68 28.71 0.17 5.26
CA LYS A 68 28.98 0.08 3.83
C LYS A 68 29.38 1.44 3.28
N GLU A 69 30.14 1.45 2.20
CA GLU A 69 30.50 2.67 1.47
C GLU A 69 29.54 2.89 0.30
N GLY A 70 29.23 4.15 -0.01
CA GLY A 70 28.32 4.50 -1.10
C GLY A 70 27.03 5.16 -0.65
N SER A 71 26.18 5.50 -1.62
CA SER A 71 24.79 5.90 -1.38
C SER A 71 23.95 4.70 -0.94
N VAL A 72 22.79 4.95 -0.34
CA VAL A 72 21.84 3.88 -0.01
C VAL A 72 21.51 3.06 -1.25
N LYS A 73 21.24 3.70 -2.39
CA LYS A 73 20.96 3.00 -3.64
C LYS A 73 22.10 2.09 -4.11
N GLU A 74 23.34 2.57 -4.06
CA GLU A 74 24.53 1.76 -4.41
C GLU A 74 24.63 0.52 -3.53
N VAL A 75 24.42 0.68 -2.21
CA VAL A 75 24.45 -0.44 -1.27
C VAL A 75 23.31 -1.43 -1.51
N LEU A 76 22.08 -0.96 -1.74
CA LEU A 76 20.94 -1.82 -2.05
C LEU A 76 21.16 -2.65 -3.32
N LEU A 77 21.87 -2.12 -4.32
CA LEU A 77 22.22 -2.87 -5.55
C LEU A 77 23.30 -3.94 -5.34
N GLU A 78 24.12 -3.80 -4.30
CA GLU A 78 25.24 -4.72 -4.02
C GLU A 78 24.88 -5.88 -3.09
N ILE A 79 23.88 -5.70 -2.22
CA ILE A 79 23.50 -6.69 -1.22
C ILE A 79 22.47 -7.67 -1.77
N ASP A 80 22.48 -8.89 -1.21
CA ASP A 80 21.37 -9.83 -1.39
C ASP A 80 20.10 -9.22 -0.76
N ASP A 81 18.95 -9.37 -1.43
CA ASP A 81 17.64 -8.86 -1.00
C ASP A 81 17.55 -7.33 -0.84
N GLY A 82 18.25 -6.56 -1.68
CA GLY A 82 18.18 -5.10 -1.71
C GLY A 82 16.77 -4.53 -1.88
N GLU A 83 15.85 -5.28 -2.50
CA GLU A 83 14.44 -4.91 -2.61
C GLU A 83 13.75 -4.83 -1.25
N GLU A 84 14.13 -5.65 -0.26
CA GLU A 84 13.57 -5.57 1.10
C GLU A 84 13.95 -4.25 1.76
N GLY A 85 15.23 -3.85 1.65
CA GLY A 85 15.69 -2.54 2.09
C GLY A 85 14.96 -1.40 1.38
N LEU A 86 14.75 -1.51 0.07
CA LEU A 86 13.98 -0.53 -0.70
C LEU A 86 12.54 -0.42 -0.19
N LEU A 87 11.87 -1.54 0.12
CA LEU A 87 10.50 -1.53 0.64
C LEU A 87 10.44 -0.81 2.00
N LEU A 88 11.40 -1.04 2.89
CA LEU A 88 11.46 -0.35 4.17
C LEU A 88 11.63 1.17 3.99
N PHE A 89 12.52 1.61 3.10
CA PHE A 89 12.66 3.04 2.80
C PHE A 89 11.43 3.62 2.11
N MET A 90 10.72 2.85 1.28
CA MET A 90 9.42 3.25 0.71
C MET A 90 8.35 3.45 1.79
N GLN A 91 8.31 2.59 2.81
CA GLN A 91 7.40 2.74 3.95
C GLN A 91 7.75 3.95 4.82
N PHE A 92 9.05 4.25 4.97
CA PHE A 92 9.50 5.48 5.63
C PHE A 92 9.06 6.72 4.85
N ALA A 93 9.32 6.73 3.53
CA ALA A 93 8.93 7.79 2.59
C ALA A 93 7.42 7.81 2.24
N SER A 94 6.59 7.03 2.94
CA SER A 94 5.16 6.94 2.68
C SER A 94 4.36 7.98 3.46
N PRO A 95 3.50 8.79 2.81
CA PRO A 95 2.50 9.59 3.53
C PRO A 95 1.35 8.74 4.09
N GLY A 96 1.19 7.50 3.61
CA GLY A 96 0.24 6.52 4.11
C GLY A 96 -0.10 5.43 3.10
N ASN A 97 -0.83 4.41 3.55
CA ASN A 97 -1.30 3.30 2.75
C ASN A 97 -2.80 3.04 2.96
N TRP A 98 -3.40 2.41 1.95
CA TRP A 98 -4.66 1.69 2.11
C TRP A 98 -4.36 0.20 2.24
N GLU A 99 -4.96 -0.45 3.22
CA GLU A 99 -4.88 -1.89 3.40
C GLU A 99 -6.28 -2.49 3.55
N CYS A 100 -6.46 -3.70 3.02
CA CYS A 100 -7.68 -4.44 3.24
C CYS A 100 -7.43 -5.94 3.12
N TRP A 101 -8.21 -6.73 3.86
CA TRP A 101 -8.21 -8.18 3.68
C TRP A 101 -8.42 -8.55 2.20
N GLU A 102 -7.52 -9.37 1.65
CA GLU A 102 -7.42 -9.66 0.21
C GLU A 102 -8.76 -10.11 -0.40
N ALA A 103 -9.53 -10.94 0.32
CA ALA A 103 -10.86 -11.39 -0.10
C ALA A 103 -11.86 -10.23 -0.32
N ARG A 104 -11.73 -9.15 0.46
CA ARG A 104 -12.56 -7.94 0.28
C ARG A 104 -12.06 -7.08 -0.88
N SER A 105 -10.76 -7.11 -1.19
CA SER A 105 -10.21 -6.43 -2.36
C SER A 105 -10.84 -6.95 -3.65
N TYR A 106 -11.06 -8.27 -3.78
CA TYR A 106 -11.81 -8.84 -4.92
C TYR A 106 -13.18 -8.18 -5.08
N LEU A 107 -13.98 -8.15 -4.01
CA LEU A 107 -15.30 -7.51 -4.03
C LEU A 107 -15.24 -6.05 -4.48
N TYR A 108 -14.26 -5.27 -4.00
CA TYR A 108 -14.18 -3.84 -4.31
C TYR A 108 -13.74 -3.60 -5.75
N LEU A 109 -12.75 -4.36 -6.21
CA LEU A 109 -12.25 -4.25 -7.57
C LEU A 109 -13.28 -4.77 -8.56
N ASP A 110 -14.07 -5.79 -8.20
CA ASP A 110 -15.16 -6.26 -9.04
C ASP A 110 -16.16 -5.13 -9.34
N VAL A 111 -16.51 -4.36 -8.30
CA VAL A 111 -17.44 -3.23 -8.38
C VAL A 111 -16.81 -2.03 -9.09
N ALA A 112 -15.53 -1.75 -8.86
CA ALA A 112 -14.83 -0.65 -9.50
C ALA A 112 -14.69 -0.86 -11.02
N LEU A 113 -14.46 -2.10 -11.44
CA LEU A 113 -14.15 -2.46 -12.83
C LEU A 113 -15.37 -2.99 -13.60
N ASP A 114 -16.50 -3.23 -12.92
CA ASP A 114 -17.70 -3.87 -13.50
C ASP A 114 -17.37 -5.23 -14.17
N ARG A 115 -16.48 -6.00 -13.55
CA ARG A 115 -16.05 -7.34 -13.99
C ARG A 115 -15.57 -8.17 -12.81
N GLU A 116 -15.59 -9.48 -12.91
CA GLU A 116 -15.02 -10.35 -11.87
C GLU A 116 -13.48 -10.43 -11.99
N ILE A 117 -12.77 -10.21 -10.88
CA ILE A 117 -11.35 -10.52 -10.72
C ILE A 117 -11.21 -12.03 -10.52
N LYS A 118 -10.57 -12.70 -11.48
CA LYS A 118 -10.61 -14.18 -11.56
C LYS A 118 -9.71 -14.88 -10.55
N ASP A 119 -8.53 -14.32 -10.34
CA ASP A 119 -7.50 -14.92 -9.50
C ASP A 119 -6.50 -13.87 -9.01
N ARG A 120 -5.50 -14.32 -8.27
CA ARG A 120 -4.45 -13.47 -7.72
C ARG A 120 -3.64 -12.75 -8.80
N LYS A 121 -3.40 -13.39 -9.95
CA LYS A 121 -2.62 -12.77 -11.02
C LYS A 121 -3.38 -11.59 -11.62
N ASP A 122 -4.69 -11.72 -11.76
CA ASP A 122 -5.57 -10.62 -12.16
C ASP A 122 -5.61 -9.52 -11.09
N LEU A 123 -5.77 -9.89 -9.81
CA LEU A 123 -5.85 -8.93 -8.69
C LEU A 123 -4.61 -8.02 -8.61
N TYR A 124 -3.42 -8.58 -8.81
CA TYR A 124 -2.15 -7.85 -8.78
C TYR A 124 -1.59 -7.59 -10.18
N SER A 125 -2.44 -7.52 -11.21
CA SER A 125 -1.99 -7.15 -12.54
C SER A 125 -1.88 -5.63 -12.69
N MET A 126 -0.87 -5.18 -13.42
CA MET A 126 -0.70 -3.77 -13.76
C MET A 126 -1.94 -3.19 -14.44
N THR A 127 -2.51 -3.92 -15.40
CA THR A 127 -3.69 -3.50 -16.16
C THR A 127 -4.91 -3.31 -15.26
N THR A 128 -5.11 -4.21 -14.29
CA THR A 128 -6.20 -4.09 -13.31
C THR A 128 -6.10 -2.80 -12.52
N TRP A 129 -4.93 -2.50 -11.96
CA TRP A 129 -4.75 -1.29 -11.15
C TRP A 129 -4.76 0.00 -11.97
N GLN A 130 -4.30 -0.03 -13.23
CA GLN A 130 -4.48 1.10 -14.14
C GLN A 130 -5.96 1.41 -14.37
N GLU A 131 -6.77 0.41 -14.67
CA GLU A 131 -8.22 0.58 -14.82
C GLU A 131 -8.88 1.06 -13.51
N VAL A 132 -8.45 0.54 -12.35
CA VAL A 132 -8.95 1.01 -11.03
C VAL A 132 -8.66 2.49 -10.83
N ILE A 133 -7.46 2.95 -11.15
CA ILE A 133 -7.09 4.37 -11.05
C ILE A 133 -7.98 5.21 -11.96
N GLU A 134 -8.15 4.81 -13.21
CA GLU A 134 -9.00 5.51 -14.18
C GLU A 134 -10.46 5.60 -13.73
N LYS A 135 -10.98 4.56 -13.07
CA LYS A 135 -12.38 4.49 -12.64
C LYS A 135 -12.65 5.20 -11.32
N LEU A 136 -11.72 5.12 -10.36
CA LEU A 136 -11.94 5.58 -8.99
C LEU A 136 -11.31 6.94 -8.68
N SER A 137 -10.35 7.43 -9.47
CA SER A 137 -9.76 8.74 -9.21
C SER A 137 -10.81 9.84 -9.25
N ASN A 138 -10.93 10.59 -8.15
CA ASN A 138 -11.93 11.64 -7.96
C ASN A 138 -13.39 11.15 -8.03
N PHE A 139 -13.62 9.84 -7.92
CA PHE A 139 -14.97 9.28 -7.84
C PHE A 139 -15.61 9.64 -6.49
N PRO A 140 -16.94 9.89 -6.39
CA PRO A 140 -17.56 10.15 -5.10
C PRO A 140 -17.47 8.95 -4.14
N GLU A 141 -16.77 9.13 -3.02
CA GLU A 141 -16.53 8.04 -2.05
C GLU A 141 -17.83 7.38 -1.55
N GLU A 142 -18.85 8.19 -1.26
CA GLU A 142 -20.17 7.71 -0.81
C GLU A 142 -20.85 6.83 -1.86
N GLU A 143 -20.81 7.24 -3.12
CA GLU A 143 -21.43 6.49 -4.22
C GLU A 143 -20.72 5.15 -4.44
N PHE A 144 -19.40 5.12 -4.38
CA PHE A 144 -18.66 3.86 -4.54
C PHE A 144 -18.93 2.89 -3.39
N ALA A 145 -18.94 3.41 -2.16
CA ALA A 145 -19.21 2.60 -0.98
C ALA A 145 -20.62 2.00 -0.99
N GLU A 146 -21.62 2.77 -1.43
CA GLU A 146 -22.98 2.26 -1.61
C GLU A 146 -23.03 1.12 -2.62
N LYS A 147 -22.39 1.27 -3.79
CA LYS A 147 -22.30 0.21 -4.81
C LYS A 147 -21.65 -1.06 -4.26
N VAL A 148 -20.55 -0.93 -3.52
CA VAL A 148 -19.87 -2.06 -2.88
C VAL A 148 -20.80 -2.77 -1.88
N CYS A 149 -21.46 -2.01 -1.02
CA CYS A 149 -22.35 -2.57 0.00
C CYS A 149 -23.57 -3.27 -0.61
N ILE A 150 -24.18 -2.70 -1.66
CA ILE A 150 -25.27 -3.35 -2.41
C ILE A 150 -24.78 -4.67 -3.02
N ASN A 151 -23.65 -4.65 -3.72
CA ASN A 151 -23.10 -5.85 -4.34
C ASN A 151 -22.80 -6.96 -3.31
N TRP A 152 -22.22 -6.59 -2.16
CA TRP A 152 -21.98 -7.53 -1.06
C TRP A 152 -23.27 -8.14 -0.51
N MET A 153 -24.30 -7.32 -0.24
CA MET A 153 -25.59 -7.80 0.24
C MET A 153 -26.24 -8.75 -0.76
N ASP A 154 -26.17 -8.44 -2.05
CA ASP A 154 -26.76 -9.28 -3.10
C ASP A 154 -26.01 -10.61 -3.26
N ARG A 155 -24.68 -10.64 -3.17
CA ARG A 155 -23.91 -11.90 -3.11
C ARG A 155 -24.32 -12.76 -1.92
N ARG A 156 -24.51 -12.15 -0.74
CA ARG A 156 -25.02 -12.88 0.45
C ARG A 156 -26.39 -13.49 0.22
N LYS A 157 -27.35 -12.72 -0.31
CA LYS A 157 -28.69 -13.24 -0.64
C LYS A 157 -28.62 -14.42 -1.62
N GLN A 158 -27.76 -14.34 -2.64
CA GLN A 158 -27.58 -15.41 -3.62
C GLN A 158 -27.02 -16.70 -2.99
N LEU A 159 -26.23 -16.58 -1.93
CA LEU A 159 -25.73 -17.70 -1.14
C LEU A 159 -26.77 -18.25 -0.13
N GLY A 160 -27.94 -17.63 -0.03
CA GLY A 160 -28.98 -18.00 0.95
C GLY A 160 -28.66 -17.54 2.37
N GLU A 161 -27.70 -16.62 2.54
CA GLU A 161 -27.32 -16.06 3.83
C GLU A 161 -28.35 -15.04 4.33
N THR A 162 -28.55 -14.99 5.65
CA THR A 162 -29.47 -14.03 6.27
C THR A 162 -28.94 -12.61 6.21
N LEU A 163 -29.88 -11.66 6.12
CA LEU A 163 -29.65 -10.23 6.28
C LEU A 163 -30.23 -9.67 7.59
N ASP A 164 -30.84 -10.52 8.43
CA ASP A 164 -31.38 -10.09 9.71
C ASP A 164 -30.24 -10.02 10.74
N GLU A 165 -30.00 -8.84 11.29
CA GLU A 165 -29.01 -8.63 12.36
C GLU A 165 -29.28 -9.49 13.60
N LYS A 166 -30.54 -9.87 13.84
CA LYS A 166 -30.90 -10.77 14.95
C LYS A 166 -30.38 -12.19 14.71
N GLU A 167 -30.27 -12.60 13.45
CA GLU A 167 -29.77 -13.91 13.05
C GLU A 167 -28.25 -13.90 12.80
N ASP A 168 -27.70 -12.78 12.30
CA ASP A 168 -26.27 -12.54 12.16
C ASP A 168 -25.87 -11.18 12.74
N PRO A 169 -25.39 -11.12 14.00
CA PRO A 169 -25.02 -9.86 14.65
C PRO A 169 -23.76 -9.21 14.05
N LYS A 170 -23.06 -9.89 13.13
CA LYS A 170 -21.88 -9.34 12.45
C LYS A 170 -22.24 -8.57 11.19
N ILE A 171 -23.50 -8.58 10.78
CA ILE A 171 -23.89 -7.98 9.50
C ILE A 171 -23.66 -6.47 9.45
N ILE A 172 -24.08 -5.75 10.50
CA ILE A 172 -23.90 -4.30 10.59
C ILE A 172 -22.41 -3.93 10.69
N PRO A 173 -21.61 -4.54 11.59
CA PRO A 173 -20.16 -4.30 11.60
C PRO A 173 -19.45 -4.59 10.27
N THR A 174 -19.91 -5.62 9.54
CA THR A 174 -19.32 -6.00 8.25
C THR A 174 -19.70 -5.00 7.16
N TYR A 175 -20.96 -4.56 7.12
CA TYR A 175 -21.43 -3.49 6.23
C TYR A 175 -20.64 -2.19 6.46
N GLU A 176 -20.47 -1.79 7.72
CA GLU A 176 -19.70 -0.60 8.06
C GLU A 176 -18.22 -0.74 7.67
N ALA A 177 -17.63 -1.93 7.82
CA ALA A 177 -16.26 -2.20 7.39
C ALA A 177 -16.11 -2.08 5.86
N HIS A 178 -17.07 -2.60 5.08
CA HIS A 178 -17.10 -2.41 3.64
C HIS A 178 -17.25 -0.95 3.26
N THR A 179 -18.15 -0.23 3.93
CA THR A 179 -18.36 1.21 3.72
C THR A 179 -17.07 2.00 3.98
N ARG A 180 -16.42 1.80 5.13
CA ARG A 180 -15.19 2.54 5.47
C ARG A 180 -14.04 2.23 4.52
N ASN A 181 -13.78 0.96 4.22
CA ASN A 181 -12.62 0.56 3.42
C ASN A 181 -12.77 0.91 1.94
N SER A 182 -13.97 0.84 1.37
CA SER A 182 -14.23 1.26 -0.01
C SER A 182 -14.09 2.77 -0.20
N LYS A 183 -14.59 3.58 0.74
CA LYS A 183 -14.32 5.04 0.77
C LYS A 183 -12.84 5.33 0.84
N LEU A 184 -12.12 4.62 1.70
CA LEU A 184 -10.68 4.80 1.87
C LEU A 184 -9.89 4.38 0.62
N LEU A 185 -10.35 3.38 -0.14
CA LEU A 185 -9.74 3.00 -1.41
C LEU A 185 -9.83 4.16 -2.42
N VAL A 186 -11.02 4.73 -2.60
CA VAL A 186 -11.23 5.89 -3.48
C VAL A 186 -10.36 7.08 -3.05
N HIS A 187 -10.28 7.32 -1.74
CA HIS A 187 -9.39 8.34 -1.18
C HIS A 187 -7.93 8.09 -1.57
N ALA A 188 -7.41 6.88 -1.34
CA ALA A 188 -6.03 6.52 -1.66
C ALA A 188 -5.72 6.65 -3.16
N ILE A 189 -6.62 6.18 -4.03
CA ILE A 189 -6.47 6.31 -5.49
C ILE A 189 -6.48 7.78 -5.92
N THR A 190 -7.34 8.60 -5.31
CA THR A 190 -7.40 10.04 -5.58
C THR A 190 -6.11 10.75 -5.16
N GLN A 191 -5.55 10.40 -4.00
CA GLN A 191 -4.27 10.92 -3.52
C GLN A 191 -3.08 10.46 -4.37
N TRP A 192 -3.12 9.23 -4.89
CA TRP A 192 -2.14 8.76 -5.86
C TRP A 192 -2.20 9.61 -7.14
N GLN A 193 -3.38 9.84 -7.70
CA GLN A 193 -3.50 10.49 -9.00
C GLN A 193 -3.25 12.00 -8.97
N ASN A 194 -3.61 12.69 -7.88
CA ASN A 194 -3.59 14.15 -7.83
C ASN A 194 -2.27 14.73 -7.31
N GLU A 195 -1.45 13.97 -6.58
CA GLU A 195 -0.19 14.45 -6.02
C GLU A 195 0.98 14.04 -6.91
N GLU A 196 1.62 15.01 -7.59
CA GLU A 196 2.67 14.75 -8.60
C GLU A 196 3.84 13.92 -8.06
N ASP A 197 4.15 14.07 -6.77
CA ASP A 197 5.26 13.37 -6.12
C ASP A 197 4.88 12.00 -5.56
N ASN A 198 3.60 11.63 -5.56
CA ASN A 198 3.16 10.33 -5.07
C ASN A 198 3.18 9.27 -6.18
N VAL A 199 3.53 8.05 -5.78
CA VAL A 199 3.33 6.85 -6.60
C VAL A 199 2.74 5.74 -5.74
N GLY A 200 1.79 4.99 -6.29
CA GLY A 200 1.23 3.80 -5.66
C GLY A 200 2.06 2.56 -5.96
N ILE A 201 2.48 1.87 -4.90
CA ILE A 201 3.13 0.56 -4.94
C ILE A 201 2.14 -0.46 -4.40
N ILE A 202 1.73 -1.40 -5.25
CA ILE A 202 0.78 -2.44 -4.89
C ILE A 202 1.53 -3.65 -4.36
N GLY A 203 1.08 -4.20 -3.24
CA GLY A 203 1.60 -5.45 -2.73
C GLY A 203 0.63 -6.13 -1.79
N ARG A 204 1.14 -7.08 -1.02
CA ARG A 204 0.36 -7.80 -0.03
C ARG A 204 1.23 -8.32 1.10
N GLU A 205 0.60 -8.63 2.23
CA GLU A 205 1.27 -9.24 3.37
C GLU A 205 1.98 -10.54 2.95
N HIS A 206 3.23 -10.69 3.41
CA HIS A 206 4.13 -11.82 3.10
C HIS A 206 4.48 -11.99 1.61
N LEU A 207 4.32 -10.95 0.80
CA LEU A 207 4.87 -10.90 -0.55
C LEU A 207 6.33 -10.45 -0.48
N GLU A 208 7.23 -11.21 -1.12
CA GLU A 208 8.64 -10.82 -1.28
C GLU A 208 8.72 -9.42 -1.90
N ALA A 209 9.59 -8.55 -1.39
CA ALA A 209 9.69 -7.17 -1.85
C ALA A 209 9.88 -7.05 -3.37
N ALA A 210 10.63 -7.96 -3.98
CA ALA A 210 10.82 -8.02 -5.43
C ALA A 210 9.53 -8.14 -6.25
N GLN A 211 8.43 -8.62 -5.65
CA GLN A 211 7.12 -8.80 -6.27
C GLN A 211 6.17 -7.62 -6.02
N TRP A 212 6.56 -6.62 -5.22
CA TRP A 212 5.78 -5.40 -5.02
C TRP A 212 5.88 -4.47 -6.23
N GLY A 213 4.80 -3.75 -6.50
CA GLY A 213 4.70 -2.77 -7.58
C GLY A 213 4.64 -3.38 -8.98
N HIS A 214 4.52 -2.52 -9.98
CA HIS A 214 4.32 -2.90 -11.39
C HIS A 214 5.16 -2.04 -12.33
N GLY A 215 5.50 -2.57 -13.50
CA GLY A 215 6.24 -1.83 -14.53
C GLY A 215 7.54 -1.25 -13.99
N GLU A 216 7.79 0.03 -14.25
CA GLU A 216 8.97 0.76 -13.73
C GLU A 216 8.97 0.95 -12.21
N TYR A 217 7.81 0.76 -11.56
CA TYR A 217 7.64 0.88 -10.11
C TYR A 217 7.60 -0.47 -9.40
N ASN A 218 7.83 -1.58 -10.12
CA ASN A 218 8.20 -2.82 -9.45
C ASN A 218 9.54 -2.63 -8.74
N LEU A 219 9.69 -3.11 -7.50
CA LEU A 219 10.87 -2.79 -6.68
C LEU A 219 12.19 -3.23 -7.33
N SER A 220 12.22 -4.41 -7.95
CA SER A 220 13.40 -4.89 -8.69
C SER A 220 13.75 -3.93 -9.84
N ASN A 221 12.74 -3.49 -10.61
CA ASN A 221 12.96 -2.54 -11.71
C ASN A 221 13.33 -1.14 -11.22
N TYR A 222 12.69 -0.68 -10.14
CA TYR A 222 12.90 0.64 -9.55
C TYR A 222 14.33 0.78 -9.02
N LEU A 223 14.83 -0.26 -8.34
CA LEU A 223 16.18 -0.28 -7.81
C LEU A 223 17.23 -0.19 -8.93
N ASN A 224 16.98 -0.85 -10.07
CA ASN A 224 17.87 -0.90 -11.24
C ASN A 224 17.73 0.29 -12.21
N ARG A 225 16.89 1.28 -11.89
CA ARG A 225 16.62 2.44 -12.76
C ARG A 225 17.77 3.44 -12.81
#